data_AF-A0A2B7YD16-F1
#
_entry.id   AF-A0A2B7YD16-F1
#
_cell.length_a   1.000
_cell.length_b   1.000
_cell.length_c   1.000
_cell.angle_alpha   90.00
_cell.angle_beta   90.00
_cell.angle_gamma   90.00
#
_symmetry.space_group_name_H-M   'P 1'
#
loop_
_entity.id
_entity.type
_entity.pdbx_description
1 polymer ?
#
loop_
_entity_poly.entity_id
_entity_poly.type
_entity_poly.pdbx_seq_one_letter_code
_entity_poly.pdbx_strand_id
1 'polypeptide(L)'
;MAVRTLSFSPFSPLSAFTPLTPRFLSASTTCQSSLRQKLPLRHHEQSQQPQTLHHQQQHRQLHGNRTRDPADIPQPTPFVPDPQTFLSLIGRGMSKHASKFTSWADLFLLDGKQLKELGIEPTRSRRYLLHWRHKFRQGKYGLGGDFDHVVDGVAHLRLVQVPRGQLLKQMRKQGMNKEKFLQQQQAGGVALPDGLKGTATLKPGMKWAVINLPPDAPDPDPWALAKPLKKYKEVVVRSGGRLAAPFLKLVKGTEGRVGTVSVQEGLWEEKLGTKVDGGERRRAEVRAKRRSEERKKAA
;
A
#
# COMPACT_ATOMS: atom_id res chain seq x y z
N MET A 1 39.78 -6.22 61.26
CA MET A 1 40.22 -7.38 60.47
C MET A 1 39.75 -7.19 59.03
N ALA A 2 40.70 -7.26 58.09
CA ALA A 2 40.60 -7.26 56.62
C ALA A 2 39.89 -6.06 55.92
N VAL A 3 40.66 -4.98 55.76
CA VAL A 3 40.43 -3.88 54.80
C VAL A 3 41.11 -4.28 53.48
N ARG A 4 40.40 -4.25 52.34
CA ARG A 4 40.99 -4.51 51.01
C ARG A 4 41.20 -3.20 50.25
N THR A 5 42.46 -2.85 50.11
CA THR A 5 43.02 -1.69 49.40
C THR A 5 43.11 -1.90 47.89
N LEU A 6 43.12 -0.77 47.18
CA LEU A 6 43.09 -0.53 45.74
C LEU A 6 44.31 -1.10 44.98
N SER A 7 44.13 -1.42 43.70
CA SER A 7 45.22 -1.38 42.71
C SER A 7 44.71 -0.86 41.36
N PHE A 8 45.15 0.36 41.04
CA PHE A 8 45.04 1.06 39.76
C PHE A 8 46.38 0.88 39.02
N SER A 9 46.36 0.57 37.72
CA SER A 9 47.55 0.61 36.84
C SER A 9 47.09 0.63 35.35
N PRO A 10 47.94 1.00 34.37
CA PRO A 10 47.79 2.30 33.70
C PRO A 10 47.57 2.24 32.18
N PHE A 11 47.23 3.42 31.66
CA PHE A 11 47.22 3.88 30.26
C PHE A 11 48.49 3.53 29.46
N SER A 12 48.35 3.19 28.16
CA SER A 12 49.25 3.61 27.06
C SER A 12 48.77 3.15 25.67
N PRO A 13 49.22 3.78 24.56
CA PRO A 13 48.31 4.29 23.53
C PRO A 13 48.63 3.86 22.08
N LEU A 14 47.86 4.44 21.14
CA LEU A 14 48.13 4.68 19.70
C LEU A 14 48.23 3.46 18.75
N SER A 15 47.28 3.37 17.82
CA SER A 15 47.59 3.00 16.43
C SER A 15 46.73 3.79 15.44
N ALA A 16 47.34 4.03 14.28
CA ALA A 16 47.11 5.17 13.42
C ALA A 16 45.83 5.12 12.58
N PHE A 17 45.31 6.33 12.36
CA PHE A 17 44.45 6.72 11.26
C PHE A 17 45.02 6.30 9.89
N THR A 18 44.17 5.72 9.03
CA THR A 18 44.35 5.79 7.57
C THR A 18 43.04 6.25 6.92
N PRO A 19 42.96 7.49 6.39
CA PRO A 19 41.82 7.93 5.59
C PRO A 19 42.02 7.55 4.12
N LEU A 20 41.03 6.84 3.56
CA LEU A 20 40.88 6.61 2.13
C LEU A 20 40.58 7.93 1.42
N THR A 21 41.41 8.23 0.43
CA THR A 21 41.35 9.39 -0.44
C THR A 21 40.16 9.33 -1.41
N PRO A 22 39.38 10.41 -1.57
CA PRO A 22 38.43 10.55 -2.67
C PRO A 22 39.15 11.08 -3.93
N ARG A 23 39.06 10.33 -5.04
CA ARG A 23 39.46 10.81 -6.36
C ARG A 23 38.48 11.88 -6.84
N PHE A 24 38.96 13.11 -6.86
CA PHE A 24 38.44 14.20 -7.69
C PHE A 24 38.65 13.87 -9.17
N LEU A 25 37.60 13.99 -9.98
CA LEU A 25 37.73 14.20 -11.42
C LEU A 25 37.07 15.54 -11.74
N SER A 26 37.91 16.45 -12.21
CA SER A 26 37.56 17.81 -12.61
C SER A 26 36.84 17.84 -13.96
N ALA A 27 36.00 18.86 -14.12
CA ALA A 27 35.39 19.26 -15.37
C ALA A 27 36.44 19.73 -16.38
N SER A 28 36.14 19.56 -17.67
CA SER A 28 36.59 20.47 -18.73
C SER A 28 35.49 20.65 -19.77
N THR A 29 35.02 21.89 -19.79
CA THR A 29 34.21 22.53 -20.81
C THR A 29 35.03 22.68 -22.09
N THR A 30 34.49 22.28 -23.25
CA THR A 30 34.91 22.88 -24.53
C THR A 30 33.70 23.12 -25.41
N CYS A 31 33.47 24.41 -25.63
CA CYS A 31 32.58 25.02 -26.59
C CYS A 31 33.28 25.00 -27.96
N GLN A 32 32.63 24.53 -29.03
CA GLN A 32 33.05 24.86 -30.40
C GLN A 32 31.85 25.23 -31.25
N SER A 33 31.79 26.52 -31.52
CA SER A 33 31.11 27.17 -32.64
C SER A 33 31.93 27.02 -33.92
N SER A 34 31.31 26.65 -35.03
CA SER A 34 31.81 26.79 -36.40
C SER A 34 30.82 26.08 -37.32
N LEU A 35 30.46 26.49 -38.53
CA LEU A 35 30.56 27.73 -39.29
C LEU A 35 29.62 27.46 -40.49
N ARG A 36 28.88 28.46 -40.93
CA ARG A 36 28.13 28.41 -42.20
C ARG A 36 29.05 28.01 -43.35
N GLN A 37 28.59 27.10 -44.21
CA GLN A 37 28.81 27.23 -45.65
C GLN A 37 27.52 26.89 -46.42
N LYS A 38 27.07 27.88 -47.19
CA LYS A 38 26.04 27.77 -48.23
C LYS A 38 26.75 27.33 -49.51
N LEU A 39 26.15 26.41 -50.27
CA LEU A 39 26.27 26.38 -51.74
C LEU A 39 25.00 25.81 -52.38
N PRO A 40 24.69 26.19 -53.63
CA PRO A 40 23.34 26.21 -54.16
C PRO A 40 23.09 25.19 -55.29
N LEU A 41 21.80 25.07 -55.63
CA LEU A 41 21.23 24.69 -56.93
C LEU A 41 21.48 23.27 -57.47
N ARG A 42 20.39 22.48 -57.54
CA ARG A 42 19.92 21.99 -58.84
C ARG A 42 18.42 21.67 -58.79
N HIS A 43 17.67 22.41 -59.58
CA HIS A 43 16.29 22.10 -59.90
C HIS A 43 16.25 20.83 -60.74
N HIS A 44 15.55 19.81 -60.25
CA HIS A 44 15.01 18.77 -61.11
C HIS A 44 13.50 18.75 -60.89
N GLU A 45 12.83 19.39 -61.84
CA GLU A 45 11.39 19.45 -61.95
C GLU A 45 10.91 18.09 -62.48
N GLN A 46 10.54 17.21 -61.56
CA GLN A 46 9.77 16.02 -61.89
C GLN A 46 8.30 16.28 -61.55
N SER A 47 7.53 16.52 -62.60
CA SER A 47 6.08 16.45 -62.61
C SER A 47 5.63 15.13 -62.02
N GLN A 48 5.03 15.17 -60.82
CA GLN A 48 4.22 14.07 -60.30
C GLN A 48 2.87 14.64 -59.85
N GLN A 49 1.84 14.20 -60.56
CA GLN A 49 0.44 14.43 -60.24
C GLN A 49 0.14 13.93 -58.81
N PRO A 50 -0.64 14.67 -58.00
CA PRO A 50 -1.07 14.18 -56.70
C PRO A 50 -2.15 13.10 -56.89
N GLN A 51 -1.75 11.84 -56.82
CA GLN A 51 -2.67 10.73 -56.63
C GLN A 51 -3.30 10.89 -55.23
N THR A 52 -4.53 11.40 -55.18
CA THR A 52 -5.32 11.46 -53.94
C THR A 52 -5.70 10.03 -53.55
N LEU A 53 -4.86 9.41 -52.73
CA LEU A 53 -5.24 8.18 -52.03
C LEU A 53 -6.38 8.53 -51.07
N HIS A 54 -7.60 8.16 -51.45
CA HIS A 54 -8.73 8.09 -50.55
C HIS A 54 -8.42 7.07 -49.45
N HIS A 55 -7.78 7.55 -48.39
CA HIS A 55 -7.60 6.79 -47.16
C HIS A 55 -8.98 6.70 -46.50
N GLN A 56 -9.77 5.68 -46.88
CA GLN A 56 -10.93 5.26 -46.09
C GLN A 56 -10.39 4.87 -44.71
N GLN A 57 -10.52 5.78 -43.74
CA GLN A 57 -10.36 5.46 -42.33
C GLN A 57 -11.43 4.41 -42.01
N GLN A 58 -11.03 3.14 -42.03
CA GLN A 58 -11.84 2.06 -41.51
C GLN A 58 -11.94 2.27 -40.00
N HIS A 59 -12.99 2.97 -39.57
CA HIS A 59 -13.36 3.05 -38.17
C HIS A 59 -13.83 1.67 -37.72
N ARG A 60 -12.90 0.84 -37.28
CA ARG A 60 -13.20 -0.41 -36.57
C ARG A 60 -13.92 -0.03 -35.29
N GLN A 61 -15.25 -0.16 -35.28
CA GLN A 61 -16.04 -0.04 -34.06
C GLN A 61 -15.79 -1.28 -33.18
N LEU A 62 -14.64 -1.34 -32.51
CA LEU A 62 -14.28 -2.43 -31.59
C LEU A 62 -14.78 -2.20 -30.16
N HIS A 63 -15.87 -1.46 -29.98
CA HIS A 63 -16.49 -1.28 -28.68
C HIS A 63 -17.99 -1.43 -28.84
N GLY A 64 -18.43 -2.67 -29.04
CA GLY A 64 -19.80 -3.02 -28.67
C GLY A 64 -19.99 -2.59 -27.23
N ASN A 65 -21.00 -1.76 -26.97
CA ASN A 65 -21.47 -1.50 -25.62
C ASN A 65 -21.82 -2.86 -25.01
N ARG A 66 -20.86 -3.48 -24.33
CA ARG A 66 -21.12 -4.65 -23.51
C ARG A 66 -22.11 -4.17 -22.47
N THR A 67 -23.39 -4.45 -22.70
CA THR A 67 -24.45 -4.29 -21.72
C THR A 67 -23.92 -4.96 -20.47
N ARG A 68 -23.81 -4.17 -19.39
CA ARG A 68 -23.29 -4.67 -18.13
C ARG A 68 -24.31 -5.66 -17.60
N ASP A 69 -24.02 -6.94 -17.77
CA ASP A 69 -24.89 -7.99 -17.27
C ASP A 69 -25.01 -7.84 -15.75
N PRO A 70 -26.23 -8.00 -15.19
CA PRO A 70 -26.42 -8.01 -13.74
C PRO A 70 -25.53 -9.04 -13.02
N ALA A 71 -25.10 -10.08 -13.72
CA ALA A 71 -24.15 -11.09 -13.24
C ALA A 71 -22.73 -10.55 -12.98
N ASP A 72 -22.33 -9.41 -13.57
CA ASP A 72 -21.03 -8.76 -13.36
C ASP A 72 -21.01 -7.86 -12.09
N ILE A 73 -22.07 -7.87 -11.28
CA ILE A 73 -22.14 -7.10 -10.03
C ILE A 73 -21.41 -7.87 -8.92
N PRO A 74 -20.38 -7.25 -8.31
CA PRO A 74 -19.63 -7.90 -7.24
C PRO A 74 -20.47 -7.95 -5.95
N GLN A 75 -20.37 -9.06 -5.23
CA GLN A 75 -21.03 -9.21 -3.93
C GLN A 75 -20.48 -8.18 -2.93
N PRO A 76 -21.33 -7.62 -2.04
CA PRO A 76 -20.87 -6.73 -0.98
C PRO A 76 -19.91 -7.49 -0.04
N THR A 77 -18.87 -6.81 0.42
CA THR A 77 -17.91 -7.40 1.36
C THR A 77 -18.32 -7.08 2.80
N PRO A 78 -17.92 -7.87 3.81
CA PRO A 78 -18.23 -7.55 5.21
C PRO A 78 -17.75 -6.16 5.63
N PHE A 79 -16.67 -5.68 5.02
CA PHE A 79 -16.13 -4.33 5.26
C PHE A 79 -16.87 -3.23 4.50
N VAL A 80 -17.58 -3.56 3.41
CA VAL A 80 -18.34 -2.61 2.58
C VAL A 80 -19.73 -3.20 2.28
N PRO A 81 -20.65 -3.12 3.25
CA PRO A 81 -21.98 -3.72 3.09
C PRO A 81 -22.93 -2.85 2.25
N ASP A 82 -22.76 -1.53 2.25
CA ASP A 82 -23.70 -0.57 1.67
C ASP A 82 -23.01 0.44 0.71
N PRO A 83 -23.79 1.05 -0.22
CA PRO A 83 -23.25 2.04 -1.16
C PRO A 83 -22.67 3.27 -0.48
N GLN A 84 -23.24 3.71 0.64
CA GLN A 84 -22.79 4.90 1.36
C GLN A 84 -21.41 4.67 1.98
N THR A 85 -21.17 3.49 2.58
CA THR A 85 -19.84 3.09 3.05
C THR A 85 -18.83 3.06 1.92
N PHE A 86 -19.17 2.49 0.75
CA PHE A 86 -18.28 2.47 -0.41
C PHE A 86 -17.88 3.90 -0.84
N LEU A 87 -18.84 4.81 -0.97
CA LEU A 87 -18.60 6.20 -1.39
C LEU A 87 -17.79 6.98 -0.34
N SER A 88 -17.97 6.68 0.94
CA SER A 88 -17.18 7.28 2.01
C SER A 88 -15.74 6.78 1.98
N LEU A 89 -15.51 5.48 1.78
CA LEU A 89 -14.17 4.88 1.72
C LEU A 89 -13.31 5.45 0.60
N ILE A 90 -13.86 5.63 -0.60
CA ILE A 90 -13.11 6.22 -1.74
C ILE A 90 -12.83 7.72 -1.55
N GLY A 91 -13.54 8.38 -0.64
CA GLY A 91 -13.31 9.79 -0.29
C GLY A 91 -13.67 10.78 -1.40
N ARG A 92 -12.89 11.85 -1.53
CA ARG A 92 -13.12 12.97 -2.47
C ARG A 92 -14.52 13.60 -2.37
N GLY A 93 -15.15 13.53 -1.19
CA GLY A 93 -16.50 14.05 -0.95
C GLY A 93 -17.60 13.32 -1.71
N MET A 94 -17.40 12.06 -2.11
CA MET A 94 -18.42 11.24 -2.78
C MET A 94 -19.57 10.81 -1.87
N SER A 95 -19.36 10.86 -0.55
CA SER A 95 -20.39 10.67 0.49
C SER A 95 -21.62 11.58 0.27
N LYS A 96 -21.43 12.79 -0.27
CA LYS A 96 -22.50 13.75 -0.58
C LYS A 96 -23.54 13.23 -1.58
N HIS A 97 -23.14 12.31 -2.44
CA HIS A 97 -24.01 11.74 -3.47
C HIS A 97 -24.64 10.41 -3.05
N ALA A 98 -24.46 9.97 -1.79
CA ALA A 98 -24.98 8.70 -1.29
C ALA A 98 -26.49 8.58 -1.45
N SER A 99 -27.25 9.67 -1.19
CA SER A 99 -28.71 9.70 -1.32
C SER A 99 -29.24 9.46 -2.74
N LYS A 100 -28.37 9.45 -3.76
CA LYS A 100 -28.75 9.15 -5.15
C LYS A 100 -28.72 7.66 -5.47
N PHE A 101 -28.15 6.83 -4.58
CA PHE A 101 -28.03 5.39 -4.76
C PHE A 101 -28.88 4.69 -3.72
N THR A 102 -29.95 4.03 -4.17
CA THR A 102 -30.86 3.31 -3.26
C THR A 102 -30.37 1.88 -3.02
N SER A 103 -29.82 1.22 -4.03
CA SER A 103 -29.34 -0.16 -3.93
C SER A 103 -27.85 -0.33 -4.28
N TRP A 104 -27.26 -1.43 -3.80
CA TRP A 104 -25.91 -1.85 -4.22
C TRP A 104 -25.82 -2.12 -5.72
N ALA A 105 -26.89 -2.66 -6.30
CA ALA A 105 -26.97 -2.90 -7.74
C ALA A 105 -26.88 -1.59 -8.54
N ASP A 106 -27.62 -0.54 -8.13
CA ASP A 106 -27.61 0.76 -8.81
C ASP A 106 -26.21 1.35 -8.87
N LEU A 107 -25.48 1.27 -7.75
CA LEU A 107 -24.09 1.73 -7.67
C LEU A 107 -23.21 1.09 -8.75
N PHE A 108 -23.37 -0.20 -9.03
CA PHE A 108 -22.55 -0.95 -9.99
C PHE A 108 -23.12 -1.03 -11.40
N LEU A 109 -24.41 -0.77 -11.61
CA LEU A 109 -25.05 -0.79 -12.93
C LEU A 109 -24.93 0.55 -13.64
N LEU A 110 -25.27 1.65 -12.97
CA LEU A 110 -25.44 2.97 -13.60
C LEU A 110 -24.24 3.39 -14.47
N ASP A 111 -24.52 3.88 -15.67
CA ASP A 111 -23.49 4.37 -16.60
C ASP A 111 -23.13 5.84 -16.34
N GLY A 112 -22.03 6.30 -16.94
CA GLY A 112 -21.61 7.69 -16.85
C GLY A 112 -22.70 8.68 -17.24
N LYS A 113 -23.49 8.45 -18.29
CA LYS A 113 -24.55 9.38 -18.69
C LYS A 113 -25.63 9.50 -17.60
N GLN A 114 -26.10 8.37 -17.09
CA GLN A 114 -27.08 8.30 -16.00
C GLN A 114 -26.56 8.94 -14.72
N LEU A 115 -25.28 8.76 -14.37
CA LEU A 115 -24.68 9.42 -13.20
C LEU A 115 -24.68 10.97 -13.33
N LYS A 116 -24.61 11.51 -14.55
CA LYS A 116 -24.74 12.95 -14.78
C LYS A 116 -26.19 13.40 -14.58
N GLU A 117 -27.15 12.65 -15.09
CA GLU A 117 -28.59 12.94 -14.92
C GLU A 117 -29.00 12.91 -13.44
N LEU A 118 -28.39 12.04 -12.63
CA LEU A 118 -28.58 11.96 -11.18
C LEU A 118 -27.91 13.12 -10.39
N GLY A 119 -27.18 14.01 -11.07
CA GLY A 119 -26.56 15.19 -10.46
C GLY A 119 -25.13 15.01 -9.96
N ILE A 120 -24.41 13.96 -10.38
CA ILE A 120 -22.96 13.82 -10.12
C ILE A 120 -22.20 14.61 -11.20
N GLU A 121 -22.23 15.93 -11.07
CA GLU A 121 -21.84 16.84 -12.14
C GLU A 121 -20.34 16.89 -12.45
N PRO A 122 -19.41 16.91 -11.46
CA PRO A 122 -18.00 16.99 -11.79
C PRO A 122 -17.58 15.75 -12.56
N THR A 123 -17.26 15.92 -13.84
CA THR A 123 -16.87 14.80 -14.72
C THR A 123 -15.68 14.02 -14.16
N ARG A 124 -14.78 14.69 -13.44
CA ARG A 124 -13.66 14.06 -12.73
C ARG A 124 -14.15 13.10 -11.63
N SER A 125 -15.13 13.50 -10.83
CA SER A 125 -15.72 12.67 -9.77
C SER A 125 -16.43 11.45 -10.34
N ARG A 126 -17.21 11.64 -11.42
CA ARG A 126 -17.88 10.55 -12.11
C ARG A 126 -16.90 9.52 -12.70
N ARG A 127 -15.84 9.97 -13.37
CA ARG A 127 -14.78 9.09 -13.88
C ARG A 127 -14.05 8.36 -12.75
N TYR A 128 -13.83 9.05 -11.63
CA TYR A 128 -13.21 8.47 -10.44
C TYR A 128 -14.07 7.36 -9.83
N LEU A 129 -15.38 7.57 -9.70
CA LEU A 129 -16.32 6.56 -9.23
C LEU A 129 -16.33 5.31 -10.15
N LEU A 130 -16.39 5.52 -11.46
CA LEU A 130 -16.34 4.42 -12.43
C LEU A 130 -15.02 3.64 -12.37
N HIS A 131 -13.90 4.33 -12.14
CA HIS A 131 -12.59 3.71 -11.95
C HIS A 131 -12.58 2.81 -10.70
N TRP A 132 -13.07 3.32 -9.57
CA TRP A 132 -13.15 2.54 -8.32
C TRP A 132 -14.10 1.36 -8.40
N ARG A 133 -15.26 1.52 -9.06
CA ARG A 133 -16.18 0.40 -9.33
C ARG A 133 -15.49 -0.70 -10.14
N HIS A 134 -14.72 -0.33 -11.16
CA HIS A 134 -13.96 -1.29 -11.96
C HIS A 134 -12.88 -2.01 -11.13
N LYS A 135 -12.13 -1.27 -10.29
CA LYS A 135 -11.18 -1.85 -9.35
C LYS A 135 -11.85 -2.84 -8.39
N PHE A 136 -13.01 -2.48 -7.85
CA PHE A 136 -13.77 -3.32 -6.94
C PHE A 136 -14.19 -4.64 -7.62
N ARG A 137 -14.70 -4.59 -8.86
CA ARG A 137 -15.00 -5.80 -9.66
C ARG A 137 -13.79 -6.71 -9.88
N GLN A 138 -12.59 -6.14 -9.98
CA GLN A 138 -11.35 -6.90 -10.12
C GLN A 138 -10.79 -7.47 -8.80
N GLY A 139 -11.50 -7.29 -7.68
CA GLY A 139 -10.95 -7.63 -6.36
C GLY A 139 -9.79 -6.73 -5.93
N LYS A 140 -9.59 -5.58 -6.59
CA LYS A 140 -8.53 -4.60 -6.31
C LYS A 140 -9.00 -3.56 -5.30
N TYR A 141 -9.34 -4.02 -4.11
CA TYR A 141 -9.67 -3.17 -2.96
C TYR A 141 -8.42 -2.59 -2.30
N GLY A 142 -8.59 -1.51 -1.54
CA GLY A 142 -7.59 -1.00 -0.59
C GLY A 142 -7.64 -1.75 0.73
N LEU A 143 -7.02 -1.18 1.78
CA LEU A 143 -7.00 -1.76 3.11
C LEU A 143 -8.39 -2.19 3.60
N GLY A 144 -8.49 -3.44 4.02
CA GLY A 144 -9.68 -4.01 4.66
C GLY A 144 -10.79 -4.49 3.74
N GLY A 145 -10.70 -4.27 2.42
CA GLY A 145 -11.68 -4.83 1.49
C GLY A 145 -11.65 -6.36 1.41
N ASP A 146 -10.60 -7.00 1.91
CA ASP A 146 -10.41 -8.45 1.99
C ASP A 146 -10.61 -9.02 3.41
N PHE A 147 -11.13 -8.24 4.36
CA PHE A 147 -11.43 -8.72 5.71
C PHE A 147 -12.69 -9.57 5.76
N ASP A 148 -12.62 -10.67 6.52
CA ASP A 148 -13.72 -11.64 6.64
C ASP A 148 -14.63 -11.32 7.83
N HIS A 149 -14.06 -10.94 8.98
CA HIS A 149 -14.83 -10.52 10.16
C HIS A 149 -14.69 -9.01 10.38
N VAL A 150 -15.83 -8.34 10.34
CA VAL A 150 -15.96 -6.90 10.58
C VAL A 150 -17.19 -6.73 11.45
N VAL A 151 -17.01 -6.08 12.60
CA VAL A 151 -18.09 -5.82 13.56
C VAL A 151 -18.24 -4.31 13.65
N ASP A 152 -19.44 -3.79 13.39
CA ASP A 152 -19.76 -2.35 13.43
C ASP A 152 -18.84 -1.46 12.56
N GLY A 153 -18.43 -1.96 11.38
CA GLY A 153 -17.50 -1.25 10.51
C GLY A 153 -16.06 -1.20 11.05
N VAL A 154 -15.75 -2.04 12.04
CA VAL A 154 -14.45 -2.16 12.67
C VAL A 154 -13.92 -3.58 12.53
N ALA A 155 -12.72 -3.71 11.96
CA ALA A 155 -12.03 -4.97 11.78
C ALA A 155 -10.90 -5.09 12.80
N HIS A 156 -10.86 -6.20 13.52
CA HIS A 156 -9.79 -6.50 14.47
C HIS A 156 -8.79 -7.48 13.86
N LEU A 157 -7.53 -7.08 13.90
CA LEU A 157 -6.40 -7.86 13.41
C LEU A 157 -5.54 -8.28 14.59
N ARG A 158 -5.19 -9.56 14.61
CA ARG A 158 -4.30 -10.15 15.62
C ARG A 158 -3.10 -10.79 14.95
N LEU A 159 -1.95 -10.65 15.60
CA LEU A 159 -0.71 -11.29 15.19
C LEU A 159 -0.49 -12.56 16.00
N VAL A 160 -0.54 -13.71 15.32
CA VAL A 160 -0.42 -15.03 15.93
C VAL A 160 0.83 -15.73 15.39
N GLN A 161 1.51 -16.50 16.25
CA GLN A 161 2.58 -17.38 15.81
C GLN A 161 1.98 -18.63 15.20
N VAL A 162 2.40 -19.02 14.01
CA VAL A 162 1.96 -20.23 13.33
C VAL A 162 3.16 -21.06 12.87
N PRO A 163 3.03 -22.39 12.83
CA PRO A 163 4.13 -23.26 12.41
C PRO A 163 4.50 -22.97 10.95
N ARG A 164 5.80 -22.94 10.66
CA ARG A 164 6.28 -22.76 9.29
C ARG A 164 5.92 -23.98 8.44
N GLY A 165 5.63 -23.77 7.16
CA GLY A 165 5.30 -24.87 6.25
C GLY A 165 6.43 -25.91 6.12
N GLN A 166 7.69 -25.49 6.23
CA GLN A 166 8.84 -26.40 6.25
C GLN A 166 8.84 -27.32 7.48
N LEU A 167 8.52 -26.78 8.65
CA LEU A 167 8.37 -27.56 9.89
C LEU A 167 7.27 -28.61 9.74
N LEU A 168 6.10 -28.20 9.23
CA LEU A 168 4.96 -29.11 9.01
C LEU A 168 5.31 -30.25 8.04
N LYS A 169 6.08 -29.98 6.99
CA LYS A 169 6.56 -31.01 6.05
C LYS A 169 7.51 -32.00 6.73
N GLN A 170 8.41 -31.53 7.58
CA GLN A 170 9.34 -32.39 8.33
C GLN A 170 8.60 -33.30 9.31
N MET A 171 7.64 -32.74 10.06
CA MET A 171 6.81 -33.51 10.99
C MET A 171 6.05 -34.62 10.27
N ARG A 172 5.46 -34.32 9.10
CA ARG A 172 4.79 -35.33 8.26
C ARG A 172 5.75 -36.43 7.81
N LYS A 173 6.96 -36.08 7.37
CA LYS A 173 7.99 -37.05 6.93
C LYS A 173 8.42 -37.98 8.08
N GLN A 174 8.48 -37.46 9.30
CA GLN A 174 8.89 -38.21 10.49
C GLN A 174 7.71 -38.88 11.22
N GLY A 175 6.48 -38.81 10.69
CA GLY A 175 5.29 -39.35 11.36
C GLY A 175 5.01 -38.71 12.73
N MET A 176 5.45 -37.46 12.92
CA MET A 176 5.30 -36.75 14.19
C MET A 176 4.00 -35.97 14.24
N ASN A 177 3.29 -36.13 15.36
CA ASN A 177 2.10 -35.34 15.69
C ASN A 177 2.47 -34.11 16.53
N LYS A 178 1.52 -33.17 16.66
CA LYS A 178 1.65 -31.96 17.49
C LYS A 178 2.16 -32.32 18.90
N GLU A 179 1.53 -33.28 19.57
CA GLU A 179 1.86 -33.70 20.94
C GLU A 179 3.30 -34.20 21.06
N LYS A 180 3.72 -35.10 20.15
CA LYS A 180 5.09 -35.64 20.12
C LYS A 180 6.12 -34.53 19.92
N PHE A 181 5.83 -33.56 19.04
CA PHE A 181 6.71 -32.42 18.80
C PHE A 181 6.85 -31.52 20.03
N LEU A 182 5.75 -31.23 20.73
CA LEU A 182 5.78 -30.47 21.97
C LEU A 182 6.55 -31.20 23.07
N GLN A 183 6.37 -32.51 23.21
CA GLN A 183 7.09 -33.33 24.18
C GLN A 183 8.60 -33.36 23.88
N GLN A 184 8.98 -33.42 22.61
CA GLN A 184 10.38 -33.39 22.19
C GLN A 184 11.05 -32.02 22.39
N GLN A 185 10.28 -30.92 22.27
CA GLN A 185 10.76 -29.59 22.66
C GLN A 185 11.03 -29.50 24.17
N GLN A 186 10.18 -30.10 25.00
CA GLN A 186 10.36 -30.13 26.46
C GLN A 186 11.56 -31.01 26.87
N ALA A 187 11.80 -32.11 26.15
CA ALA A 187 12.94 -33.00 26.36
C ALA A 187 14.29 -32.44 25.85
N GLY A 188 14.35 -31.16 25.45
CA GLY A 188 15.60 -30.48 25.06
C GLY A 188 16.14 -30.83 23.66
N GLY A 189 15.38 -31.59 22.86
CA GLY A 189 15.90 -32.20 21.63
C GLY A 189 15.06 -31.93 20.39
N VAL A 190 15.07 -30.70 19.86
CA VAL A 190 14.60 -30.48 18.48
C VAL A 190 15.70 -29.77 17.69
N ALA A 191 16.53 -30.57 17.02
CA ALA A 191 17.48 -30.08 16.03
C ALA A 191 16.72 -29.54 14.81
N LEU A 192 16.37 -28.26 14.85
CA LEU A 192 15.77 -27.56 13.72
C LEU A 192 16.88 -27.12 12.75
N PRO A 193 16.67 -27.25 11.42
CA PRO A 193 17.62 -26.74 10.43
C PRO A 193 17.80 -25.22 10.60
N ASP A 194 18.94 -24.69 10.15
CA ASP A 194 19.33 -23.28 10.36
C ASP A 194 18.24 -22.27 9.94
N GLY A 195 17.48 -22.56 8.89
CA GLY A 195 16.36 -21.72 8.43
C GLY A 195 15.11 -21.71 9.33
N LEU A 196 15.06 -22.56 10.36
CA LEU A 196 13.95 -22.70 11.32
C LEU A 196 14.34 -22.35 12.76
N LYS A 197 15.57 -21.87 12.99
CA LYS A 197 15.98 -21.35 14.30
C LYS A 197 15.12 -20.13 14.70
N GLY A 198 14.81 -20.03 15.98
CA GLY A 198 14.00 -18.93 16.53
C GLY A 198 14.76 -17.60 16.48
N THR A 199 14.03 -16.49 16.37
CA THR A 199 14.59 -15.15 16.66
C THR A 199 14.23 -14.75 18.08
N ALA A 200 14.85 -13.72 18.64
CA ALA A 200 14.64 -13.29 20.04
C ALA A 200 13.16 -13.16 20.48
N THR A 201 12.24 -12.92 19.55
CA THR A 201 10.79 -12.77 19.80
C THR A 201 9.95 -13.95 19.29
N LEU A 202 10.51 -14.88 18.52
CA LEU A 202 9.80 -16.00 17.88
C LEU A 202 10.26 -17.34 18.41
N LYS A 203 9.30 -18.21 18.71
CA LYS A 203 9.60 -19.60 19.01
C LYS A 203 10.26 -20.28 17.80
N PRO A 204 11.24 -21.18 18.03
CA PRO A 204 11.86 -21.94 16.95
C PRO A 204 10.82 -22.70 16.11
N GLY A 205 10.94 -22.66 14.79
CA GLY A 205 10.01 -23.30 13.86
C GLY A 205 8.69 -22.54 13.61
N MET A 206 8.45 -21.42 14.30
CA MET A 206 7.25 -20.59 14.11
C MET A 206 7.51 -19.37 13.22
N LYS A 207 6.44 -18.79 12.68
CA LYS A 207 6.44 -17.50 11.98
C LYS A 207 5.24 -16.67 12.43
N TRP A 208 5.36 -15.35 12.33
CA TRP A 208 4.24 -14.45 12.52
C TRP A 208 3.25 -14.54 11.35
N ALA A 209 1.95 -14.53 11.68
CA ALA A 209 0.88 -14.39 10.71
C ALA A 209 -0.21 -13.46 11.25
N VAL A 210 -0.81 -12.71 10.33
CA VAL A 210 -1.92 -11.80 10.62
C VAL A 210 -3.22 -12.53 10.40
N ILE A 211 -4.14 -12.40 11.35
CA ILE A 211 -5.45 -13.04 11.31
C ILE A 211 -6.50 -11.99 11.65
N ASN A 212 -7.58 -11.95 10.88
CA ASN A 212 -8.76 -11.18 11.22
C ASN A 212 -9.67 -12.04 12.10
N LEU A 213 -9.98 -11.57 13.30
CA LEU A 213 -10.84 -12.27 14.27
C LEU A 213 -11.80 -11.28 14.93
N PRO A 214 -12.99 -11.72 15.39
CA PRO A 214 -13.85 -10.89 16.20
C PRO A 214 -13.14 -10.39 17.48
N PRO A 215 -13.58 -9.27 18.08
CA PRO A 215 -12.97 -8.73 19.30
C PRO A 215 -13.04 -9.72 20.47
N ASP A 216 -14.16 -10.43 20.61
CA ASP A 216 -14.41 -11.36 21.74
C ASP A 216 -13.94 -12.79 21.48
N ALA A 217 -13.39 -13.08 20.29
CA ALA A 217 -12.94 -14.42 19.98
C ALA A 217 -11.70 -14.80 20.80
N PRO A 218 -11.60 -16.05 21.28
CA PRO A 218 -10.40 -16.54 21.93
C PRO A 218 -9.23 -16.60 20.94
N ASP A 219 -8.01 -16.59 21.45
CA ASP A 219 -6.84 -16.74 20.60
C ASP A 219 -6.86 -18.13 19.93
N PRO A 220 -6.70 -18.18 18.60
CA PRO A 220 -6.85 -19.42 17.85
C PRO A 220 -5.65 -20.33 18.11
N ASP A 221 -5.87 -21.65 18.11
CA ASP A 221 -4.76 -22.61 18.22
C ASP A 221 -3.80 -22.42 17.03
N PRO A 222 -2.52 -22.03 17.30
CA PRO A 222 -1.48 -21.89 16.28
C PRO A 222 -1.40 -23.03 15.27
N TRP A 223 -1.65 -24.25 15.74
CA TRP A 223 -1.49 -25.47 14.95
C TRP A 223 -2.71 -25.77 14.07
N ALA A 224 -3.92 -25.36 14.49
CA ALA A 224 -5.14 -25.51 13.69
C ALA A 224 -5.13 -24.59 12.46
N LEU A 225 -4.40 -23.48 12.55
CA LEU A 225 -4.23 -22.46 11.50
C LEU A 225 -3.16 -22.81 10.44
N ALA A 226 -2.65 -24.06 10.44
CA ALA A 226 -1.60 -24.55 9.55
C ALA A 226 -1.98 -24.60 8.04
N LYS A 227 -3.19 -24.14 7.67
CA LYS A 227 -3.62 -23.94 6.27
C LYS A 227 -2.89 -22.73 5.65
N PRO A 228 -2.81 -22.60 4.31
CA PRO A 228 -2.30 -21.38 3.71
C PRO A 228 -3.17 -20.19 4.15
N LEU A 229 -2.64 -19.37 5.06
CA LEU A 229 -3.35 -18.22 5.60
C LEU A 229 -3.55 -17.15 4.52
N LYS A 230 -4.75 -16.57 4.52
CA LYS A 230 -5.09 -15.42 3.69
C LYS A 230 -4.15 -14.27 4.03
N LYS A 231 -3.57 -13.67 3.01
CA LYS A 231 -2.74 -12.47 3.16
C LYS A 231 -3.64 -11.26 2.97
N TYR A 232 -3.60 -10.34 3.94
CA TYR A 232 -4.34 -9.10 3.85
C TYR A 232 -3.55 -8.04 3.08
N LYS A 233 -4.21 -7.28 2.21
CA LYS A 233 -3.58 -6.19 1.46
C LYS A 233 -3.10 -5.08 2.38
N GLU A 234 -1.90 -4.57 2.11
CA GLU A 234 -1.28 -3.44 2.82
C GLU A 234 -1.00 -3.66 4.32
N VAL A 235 -1.35 -4.83 4.87
CA VAL A 235 -1.00 -5.22 6.24
C VAL A 235 0.29 -6.02 6.23
N VAL A 236 1.29 -5.51 6.94
CA VAL A 236 2.64 -6.09 7.00
C VAL A 236 3.06 -6.29 8.45
N VAL A 237 3.82 -7.35 8.70
CA VAL A 237 4.48 -7.58 9.99
C VAL A 237 5.89 -7.00 9.92
N ARG A 238 6.20 -6.03 10.79
CA ARG A 238 7.54 -5.42 10.92
C ARG A 238 8.43 -6.21 11.87
N SER A 239 9.72 -5.88 11.86
CA SER A 239 10.71 -6.46 12.78
C SER A 239 10.25 -6.26 14.24
N GLY A 240 10.46 -7.31 15.06
CA GLY A 240 9.97 -7.36 16.44
C GLY A 240 8.50 -7.78 16.59
N GLY A 241 7.86 -8.31 15.55
CA GLY A 241 6.51 -8.87 15.66
C GLY A 241 5.44 -7.80 15.87
N ARG A 242 5.52 -6.70 15.14
CA ARG A 242 4.56 -5.59 15.21
C ARG A 242 3.76 -5.47 13.93
N LEU A 243 2.45 -5.28 14.06
CA LEU A 243 1.56 -4.98 12.95
C LEU A 243 1.83 -3.56 12.43
N ALA A 244 1.86 -3.42 11.10
CA ALA A 244 1.93 -2.14 10.44
C ALA A 244 1.03 -2.13 9.20
N ALA A 245 0.13 -1.16 9.13
CA ALA A 245 -0.63 -0.83 7.93
C ALA A 245 -1.00 0.66 7.97
N PRO A 246 -1.33 1.27 6.83
CA PRO A 246 -1.96 2.59 6.82
C PRO A 246 -3.21 2.60 7.70
N PHE A 247 -3.49 3.69 8.42
CA PHE A 247 -4.73 3.85 9.22
C PHE A 247 -5.02 2.78 10.30
N LEU A 248 -4.07 1.88 10.58
CA LEU A 248 -4.18 0.88 11.64
C LEU A 248 -3.98 1.52 13.01
N LYS A 249 -4.99 1.39 13.89
CA LYS A 249 -4.89 1.81 15.30
C LYS A 249 -4.44 0.62 16.14
N LEU A 250 -3.24 0.70 16.71
CA LEU A 250 -2.73 -0.35 17.59
C LEU A 250 -3.36 -0.26 18.98
N VAL A 251 -3.72 -1.40 19.55
CA VAL A 251 -4.28 -1.48 20.91
C VAL A 251 -3.14 -1.39 21.93
N LYS A 252 -3.24 -0.43 22.85
CA LYS A 252 -2.24 -0.24 23.92
C LYS A 252 -2.13 -1.50 24.79
N GLY A 253 -0.94 -1.79 25.30
CA GLY A 253 -0.69 -2.96 26.16
C GLY A 253 -0.49 -4.29 25.41
N THR A 254 -0.70 -4.35 24.09
CA THR A 254 -0.53 -5.59 23.30
C THR A 254 0.79 -5.67 22.52
N GLU A 255 1.77 -4.82 22.85
CA GLU A 255 3.07 -4.71 22.15
C GLU A 255 2.96 -4.50 20.63
N GLY A 256 1.81 -4.02 20.13
CA GLY A 256 1.55 -3.86 18.70
C GLY A 256 1.20 -5.16 17.96
N ARG A 257 0.80 -6.20 18.70
CA ARG A 257 0.30 -7.47 18.14
C ARG A 257 -1.18 -7.42 17.77
N VAL A 258 -1.95 -6.54 18.42
CA VAL A 258 -3.38 -6.34 18.12
C VAL A 258 -3.58 -4.94 17.54
N GLY A 259 -4.30 -4.89 16.43
CA GLY A 259 -4.62 -3.66 15.73
C GLY A 259 -6.06 -3.64 15.26
N THR A 260 -6.60 -2.44 15.12
CA THR A 260 -7.99 -2.21 14.73
C THR A 260 -8.02 -1.28 13.52
N VAL A 261 -8.80 -1.65 12.51
CA VAL A 261 -9.04 -0.84 11.30
C VAL A 261 -10.52 -0.47 11.31
N SER A 262 -10.80 0.83 11.41
CA SER A 262 -12.17 1.36 11.30
C SER A 262 -12.43 1.84 9.87
N VAL A 263 -13.67 1.71 9.41
CA VAL A 263 -14.17 2.40 8.23
C VAL A 263 -14.11 3.91 8.47
N GLN A 264 -13.40 4.64 7.61
CA GLN A 264 -13.21 6.09 7.69
C GLN A 264 -13.30 6.69 6.30
N GLU A 265 -13.67 7.97 6.22
CA GLU A 265 -13.69 8.68 4.94
C GLU A 265 -12.28 8.74 4.34
N GLY A 266 -12.18 8.40 3.05
CA GLY A 266 -10.95 8.47 2.29
C GLY A 266 -9.91 7.40 2.63
N LEU A 267 -10.32 6.29 3.26
CA LEU A 267 -9.43 5.15 3.52
C LEU A 267 -8.80 4.58 2.24
N TRP A 268 -9.55 4.61 1.14
CA TRP A 268 -9.12 4.20 -0.20
C TRP A 268 -8.86 5.39 -1.11
N GLU A 269 -8.84 6.62 -0.59
CA GLU A 269 -8.71 7.80 -1.43
C GLU A 269 -7.32 7.90 -2.07
N GLU A 270 -7.29 7.80 -3.40
CA GLU A 270 -6.18 8.33 -4.19
C GLU A 270 -6.16 9.87 -4.08
N LYS A 271 -5.31 10.41 -3.22
CA LYS A 271 -5.22 11.86 -2.98
C LYS A 271 -4.76 12.62 -4.23
N LEU A 272 -5.35 13.78 -4.46
CA LEU A 272 -4.89 14.71 -5.50
C LEU A 272 -3.74 15.57 -4.98
N GLY A 273 -2.72 15.78 -5.82
CA GLY A 273 -1.65 16.71 -5.50
C GLY A 273 -2.20 18.13 -5.34
N THR A 274 -1.90 18.77 -4.21
CA THR A 274 -2.23 20.17 -3.93
C THR A 274 -0.97 21.01 -3.99
N LYS A 275 -1.11 22.27 -4.40
CA LYS A 275 0.02 23.21 -4.45
C LYS A 275 0.29 23.76 -3.05
N VAL A 276 1.44 23.40 -2.47
CA VAL A 276 1.89 23.98 -1.19
C VAL A 276 2.39 25.40 -1.42
N ASP A 277 1.84 26.38 -0.69
CA ASP A 277 2.18 27.81 -0.79
C ASP A 277 2.07 28.38 -2.23
N GLY A 278 1.02 28.03 -2.97
CA GLY A 278 0.84 28.49 -4.36
C GLY A 278 1.73 27.77 -5.39
N GLY A 279 2.52 26.79 -4.96
CA GLY A 279 3.45 26.02 -5.79
C GLY A 279 4.80 26.70 -5.90
N GLU A 280 5.74 26.04 -6.60
CA GLU A 280 7.15 26.45 -6.66
C GLU A 280 7.35 27.91 -7.07
N ARG A 281 6.69 28.35 -8.15
CA ARG A 281 6.84 29.71 -8.69
C ARG A 281 6.34 30.83 -7.77
N ARG A 282 5.28 30.58 -6.99
CA ARG A 282 4.61 31.62 -6.17
C ARG A 282 4.94 31.51 -4.68
N ARG A 283 5.71 30.49 -4.26
CA ARG A 283 5.98 30.21 -2.84
C ARG A 283 6.62 31.40 -2.10
N ALA A 284 7.63 32.04 -2.70
CA ALA A 284 8.30 33.19 -2.07
C ALA A 284 7.35 34.40 -1.92
N GLU A 285 6.60 34.70 -2.98
CA GLU A 285 5.61 35.78 -3.00
C GLU A 285 4.50 35.56 -1.96
N VAL A 286 3.89 34.37 -1.96
CA VAL A 286 2.81 34.00 -1.02
C VAL A 286 3.30 34.08 0.43
N ARG A 287 4.53 33.61 0.71
CA ARG A 287 5.13 33.71 2.05
C ARG A 287 5.45 35.15 2.44
N ALA A 288 5.91 35.99 1.51
CA ALA A 288 6.17 37.40 1.78
C ALA A 288 4.87 38.16 2.10
N LYS A 289 3.81 37.95 1.30
CA LYS A 289 2.49 38.54 1.53
C LYS A 289 1.91 38.15 2.89
N ARG A 290 1.88 36.84 3.21
CA ARG A 290 1.45 36.34 4.52
C ARG A 290 2.24 36.97 5.68
N ARG A 291 3.57 37.03 5.60
CA ARG A 291 4.39 37.69 6.63
C ARG A 291 4.07 39.18 6.79
N SER A 292 3.77 39.86 5.69
CA SER A 292 3.39 41.28 5.75
C SER A 292 2.03 41.50 6.39
N GLU A 293 1.06 40.62 6.13
CA GLU A 293 -0.27 40.64 6.75
C GLU A 293 -0.19 40.31 8.25
N GLU A 294 0.62 39.33 8.63
CA GLU A 294 0.88 38.99 10.04
C GLU A 294 1.48 40.17 10.80
N ARG A 295 2.44 40.90 10.22
CA ARG A 295 3.01 42.13 10.82
C ARG A 295 1.97 43.22 10.98
N LYS A 296 1.11 43.42 9.98
CA LYS A 296 0.01 44.41 10.04
C LYS A 296 -1.04 44.05 11.08
N LYS A 297 -1.30 42.77 11.30
CA LYS A 297 -2.27 42.29 12.30
C LYS A 297 -1.72 42.35 13.74
N ALA A 298 -0.40 42.31 13.89
CA ALA A 298 0.27 42.37 15.18
C ALA A 298 0.56 43.80 15.66
N ALA A 299 0.49 44.79 14.77
CA ALA A 299 0.56 46.22 15.07
C ALA A 299 -0.84 46.76 15.41
#